data_AF-A0ABD1E9P9-F1
#
_entry.id   AF-A0ABD1E9P9-F1
#
_cell.length_a   1.000
_cell.length_b   1.000
_cell.length_c   1.000
_cell.angle_alpha   90.00
_cell.angle_beta   90.00
_cell.angle_gamma   90.00
#
_symmetry.space_group_name_H-M   'P 1'
#
loop_
_entity.id
_entity.type
_entity.pdbx_description
1 polymer ?
#
loop_
_entity_poly.entity_id
_entity_poly.type
_entity_poly.pdbx_seq_one_letter_code
_entity_poly.pdbx_strand_id
1 'polypeptide(L)'
;MQPPKCLHRNLHDISISWEEIKEFGSYEDSSKVYQLQINNEVKQWTTIYCGKNTLFKVDSLAPCRSYSFRIRIKSQESDWVYFKAATVDPGPYTSVIHMTRAIKLGNTSNIRKIAQISSVFLLKCS
;
A
#
# COMPACT_ATOMS: atom_id res chain seq x y z
N MET A 1 14.79 1.22 12.91
CA MET A 1 13.46 0.81 12.44
C MET A 1 13.59 0.23 11.04
N GLN A 2 12.93 -0.88 10.71
CA GLN A 2 12.93 -1.40 9.33
C GLN A 2 12.03 -0.53 8.42
N PRO A 3 12.31 -0.49 7.10
CA PRO A 3 11.42 0.17 6.16
C PRO A 3 10.03 -0.50 6.16
N PRO A 4 8.93 0.28 6.16
CA PRO A 4 7.58 -0.26 6.11
C PRO A 4 7.35 -1.15 4.89
N LYS A 5 6.57 -2.21 5.07
CA LYS A 5 6.15 -3.13 4.01
C LYS A 5 4.78 -2.75 3.50
N CYS A 6 4.62 -2.83 2.18
CA CYS A 6 3.33 -2.67 1.54
C CYS A 6 2.61 -4.03 1.54
N LEU A 7 1.50 -4.15 2.27
CA LEU A 7 0.72 -5.39 2.37
C LEU A 7 -0.23 -5.55 1.18
N HIS A 8 -1.01 -4.50 0.90
CA HIS A 8 -1.99 -4.51 -0.17
C HIS A 8 -1.91 -3.21 -0.96
N ARG A 9 -2.09 -3.33 -2.28
CA ARG A 9 -2.22 -2.20 -3.20
C ARG A 9 -3.52 -2.41 -3.95
N ASN A 10 -4.41 -1.43 -3.88
CA ASN A 10 -5.61 -1.38 -4.68
C ASN A 10 -5.56 -0.15 -5.58
N LEU A 11 -6.67 0.12 -6.25
CA LEU A 11 -6.81 1.22 -7.18
C LEU A 11 -6.70 2.59 -6.49
N HIS A 12 -7.34 2.72 -5.33
CA HIS A 12 -7.47 3.98 -4.59
C HIS A 12 -6.90 3.93 -3.17
N ASP A 13 -6.30 2.79 -2.80
CA ASP A 13 -5.78 2.62 -1.46
C ASP A 13 -4.54 1.73 -1.41
N ILE A 14 -3.75 1.92 -0.37
CA ILE A 14 -2.55 1.16 -0.08
C ILE A 14 -2.54 0.85 1.43
N SER A 15 -2.43 -0.43 1.77
CA SER A 15 -2.25 -0.88 3.16
C SER A 15 -0.77 -1.08 3.44
N ILE A 16 -0.28 -0.40 4.48
CA ILE A 16 1.14 -0.38 4.85
C ILE A 16 1.26 -0.89 6.28
N SER A 17 2.25 -1.76 6.53
CA SER A 17 2.63 -2.16 7.87
C SER A 17 4.10 -1.85 8.17
N TRP A 18 4.38 -1.46 9.39
CA TRP A 18 5.73 -1.28 9.91
C TRP A 18 5.84 -2.01 11.25
N GLU A 19 6.04 -3.32 11.14
CA GLU A 19 6.34 -4.14 12.32
C GLU A 19 7.79 -3.93 12.74
N GLU A 20 8.01 -3.91 14.05
CA GLU A 20 9.36 -3.97 14.60
C GLU A 20 9.88 -5.40 14.49
N ILE A 21 11.20 -5.54 14.26
CA ILE A 21 11.86 -6.82 14.46
C ILE A 21 11.70 -7.13 15.94
N LYS A 22 10.82 -8.07 16.28
CA LYS A 22 10.77 -8.62 17.62
C LYS A 22 12.05 -9.42 17.82
N GLU A 23 13.10 -8.75 18.30
CA GLU A 23 14.22 -9.48 18.88
C GLU A 23 13.68 -10.27 20.07
N PHE A 24 13.99 -11.57 20.12
CA PHE A 24 13.54 -12.48 21.17
C PHE A 24 13.88 -11.88 22.53
N GLY A 25 12.87 -11.46 23.29
CA GLY A 25 13.03 -10.86 24.62
C GLY A 25 12.80 -9.34 24.71
N SER A 26 12.55 -8.65 23.60
CA SER A 26 12.17 -7.22 23.65
C SER A 26 10.70 -7.04 24.06
N TYR A 27 10.47 -6.22 25.09
CA TYR A 27 9.15 -5.85 25.55
C TYR A 27 8.49 -4.93 24.51
N GLU A 28 7.22 -5.17 24.16
CA GLU A 28 6.46 -4.25 23.31
C GLU A 28 6.33 -2.91 24.02
N ASP A 29 7.14 -1.94 23.59
CA ASP A 29 7.10 -0.58 24.12
C ASP A 29 5.81 0.10 23.64
N SER A 30 4.76 -0.07 24.44
CA SER A 30 3.44 0.52 24.24
C SER A 30 3.42 2.06 24.32
N SER A 31 4.58 2.71 24.57
CA SER A 31 4.74 4.16 24.51
C SER A 31 5.05 4.69 23.10
N LYS A 32 5.41 3.81 22.15
CA LYS A 32 5.81 4.23 20.80
C LYS A 32 4.67 4.85 20.02
N VAL A 33 4.86 6.10 19.59
CA VAL A 33 3.93 6.81 18.70
C VAL A 33 4.62 7.01 17.36
N TYR A 34 4.02 6.49 16.30
CA TYR A 34 4.52 6.65 14.93
C TYR A 34 3.88 7.86 14.27
N GLN A 35 4.67 8.57 13.46
CA GLN A 35 4.20 9.65 12.61
C GLN A 35 4.50 9.30 11.15
N LEU A 36 3.47 9.14 10.33
CA LEU A 36 3.56 8.85 8.91
C LEU A 36 3.16 10.08 8.10
N GLN A 37 3.95 10.38 7.08
CA GLN A 37 3.72 11.47 6.16
C GLN A 37 3.78 11.00 4.71
N ILE A 38 3.01 11.66 3.86
CA ILE A 38 3.01 11.49 2.41
C ILE A 38 3.52 12.77 1.74
N ASN A 39 4.29 12.61 0.67
CA ASN A 39 4.70 13.73 -0.17
C ASN A 39 3.56 14.06 -1.15
N ASN A 40 3.08 15.31 -1.11
CA ASN A 40 2.07 15.79 -2.03
C ASN A 40 2.69 16.26 -3.36
N GLU A 41 1.85 16.67 -4.30
CA GLU A 41 2.28 17.12 -5.64
C GLU A 41 3.17 18.37 -5.60
N VAL A 42 3.02 19.19 -4.56
CA VAL A 42 3.81 20.40 -4.31
C VAL A 42 5.12 20.09 -3.56
N LYS A 43 5.51 18.81 -3.47
CA LYS A 43 6.69 18.32 -2.76
C LYS A 43 6.70 18.59 -1.25
N GLN A 44 5.55 18.89 -0.67
CA GLN A 44 5.39 19.09 0.77
C GLN A 44 4.99 17.79 1.47
N TRP A 45 5.48 17.61 2.69
CA TRP A 45 5.18 16.44 3.51
C TRP A 45 3.96 16.71 4.40
N THR A 46 2.90 15.94 4.20
CA THR A 46 1.64 16.04 4.96
C THR A 46 1.51 14.86 5.90
N THR A 47 1.21 15.10 7.18
CA THR A 47 0.91 14.02 8.12
C THR A 47 -0.44 13.40 7.82
N ILE A 48 -0.41 12.10 7.50
CA ILE A 48 -1.60 11.29 7.22
C ILE A 48 -1.93 10.34 8.36
N TYR A 49 -0.98 10.08 9.26
CA TYR A 49 -1.21 9.25 10.43
C TYR A 49 -0.28 9.62 11.59
N CYS A 50 -0.84 9.59 12.81
CA CYS A 50 -0.11 9.76 14.06
C CYS A 50 -0.75 8.86 15.13
N GLY A 51 -0.04 7.83 15.61
CA GLY A 51 -0.61 6.88 16.56
C GLY A 51 0.29 5.68 16.84
N LYS A 52 -0.19 4.76 17.68
CA LYS A 52 0.57 3.57 18.14
C LYS A 52 0.43 2.37 17.21
N ASN A 53 -0.61 2.32 16.39
CA ASN A 53 -0.82 1.22 15.44
C ASN A 53 0.32 1.16 14.43
N THR A 54 0.68 -0.07 14.07
CA THR A 54 1.72 -0.41 13.10
C THR A 54 1.14 -0.76 11.72
N LEU A 55 -0.19 -0.71 11.59
CA LEU A 55 -0.92 -0.94 10.36
C LEU A 55 -1.75 0.29 10.04
N PHE A 56 -1.62 0.78 8.80
CA PHE A 56 -2.41 1.91 8.33
C PHE A 56 -2.80 1.74 6.87
N LYS A 57 -4.05 2.09 6.57
CA LYS A 57 -4.59 2.13 5.21
C LYS A 57 -4.60 3.59 4.74
N VAL A 58 -3.82 3.88 3.70
CA VAL A 58 -3.86 5.16 3.00
C VAL A 58 -4.93 5.05 1.92
N ASP A 59 -5.96 5.87 1.98
CA ASP A 59 -7.05 5.91 1.00
C ASP A 59 -7.00 7.17 0.13
N SER A 60 -8.03 7.36 -0.70
CA SER A 60 -8.22 8.55 -1.53
C SER A 60 -7.04 8.82 -2.49
N LEU A 61 -6.33 7.77 -2.88
CA LEU A 61 -5.19 7.86 -3.79
C LEU A 61 -5.67 7.82 -5.25
N ALA A 62 -5.04 8.61 -6.09
CA ALA A 62 -5.18 8.48 -7.53
C ALA A 62 -4.56 7.15 -8.00
N PRO A 63 -5.21 6.45 -8.95
CA PRO A 63 -4.74 5.19 -9.52
C PRO A 63 -3.48 5.37 -10.36
N CYS A 64 -2.76 4.26 -10.61
CA CYS A 64 -1.55 4.24 -11.44
C CYS A 64 -0.49 5.30 -11.04
N ARG A 65 -0.35 5.58 -9.73
CA ARG A 65 0.52 6.65 -9.24
C ARG A 65 1.47 6.16 -8.17
N SER A 66 2.71 6.61 -8.24
CA SER A 66 3.72 6.38 -7.21
C SER A 66 3.67 7.49 -6.16
N TYR A 67 3.67 7.11 -4.89
CA TYR A 67 3.68 8.00 -3.75
C TYR A 67 4.96 7.80 -2.95
N SER A 68 5.51 8.92 -2.46
CA SER A 68 6.64 8.90 -1.54
C SER A 68 6.13 9.10 -0.12
N PHE A 69 6.56 8.23 0.78
CA PHE A 69 6.20 8.24 2.18
C PHE A 69 7.44 8.40 3.04
N ARG A 70 7.23 8.94 4.24
CA ARG A 70 8.22 8.89 5.31
C ARG A 70 7.57 8.63 6.64
N ILE A 71 8.22 7.84 7.49
CA ILE A 71 7.74 7.50 8.83
C ILE A 71 8.85 7.69 9.85
N ARG A 72 8.48 8.04 11.09
CA ARG A 72 9.40 8.06 12.24
C ARG A 72 8.68 7.68 13.52
N ILE A 73 9.45 7.38 14.56
CA ILE A 73 8.96 7.24 15.93
C ILE A 73 8.96 8.64 16.55
N LYS A 74 7.78 9.25 16.67
CA LYS A 74 7.59 10.59 17.23
C LYS A 74 7.96 10.65 18.71
N SER A 75 7.66 9.60 19.48
CA SER A 75 7.94 9.56 20.93
C SER A 75 9.43 9.54 21.26
N GLN A 76 10.26 9.01 20.36
CA GLN A 76 11.71 8.91 20.51
C GLN A 76 12.46 9.90 19.61
N GLU A 77 11.73 10.80 18.94
CA GLU A 77 12.26 11.76 17.98
C GLU A 77 13.24 11.14 16.95
N SER A 78 12.91 9.95 16.46
CA SER A 78 13.80 9.20 15.57
C SER A 78 13.96 9.86 14.19
N ASP A 79 15.01 9.45 13.48
CA ASP A 79 15.19 9.78 12.07
C ASP A 79 14.03 9.30 11.19
N TRP A 80 13.86 9.98 10.06
CA TRP A 80 12.86 9.64 9.05
C TRP A 80 13.30 8.46 8.18
N VAL A 81 12.44 7.46 8.08
CA VAL A 81 12.60 6.33 7.16
C VAL A 81 11.73 6.58 5.93
N TYR A 82 12.36 6.65 4.76
CA TYR A 82 11.70 6.92 3.49
C TYR A 82 11.36 5.63 2.76
N PHE A 83 10.20 5.58 2.12
CA PHE A 83 9.80 4.47 1.29
C PHE A 83 8.82 4.91 0.20
N LYS A 84 8.61 4.06 -0.81
CA LYS A 84 7.69 4.33 -1.92
C LYS A 84 6.66 3.21 -2.02
N ALA A 85 5.43 3.58 -2.36
CA ALA A 85 4.40 2.65 -2.74
C ALA A 85 3.59 3.24 -3.89
N ALA A 86 2.99 2.38 -4.72
CA ALA A 86 2.19 2.79 -5.86
C ALA A 86 0.79 2.18 -5.79
N THR A 87 -0.20 2.90 -6.27
CA THR A 87 -1.54 2.32 -6.52
C THR A 87 -1.48 1.40 -7.73
N VAL A 88 -2.41 0.45 -7.79
CA VAL A 88 -2.51 -0.47 -8.93
C VAL A 88 -2.91 0.30 -10.18
N ASP A 89 -2.30 -0.05 -11.31
CA ASP A 89 -2.72 0.41 -12.63
C ASP A 89 -4.00 -0.35 -13.06
N PRO A 90 -5.15 0.33 -13.25
CA PRO A 90 -6.37 -0.30 -13.76
C PRO A 90 -6.29 -0.66 -15.24
N GLY A 91 -5.20 -0.30 -15.93
CA GLY A 91 -5.03 -0.51 -17.35
C GLY A 91 -5.36 -1.94 -17.79
N PRO A 92 -5.86 -2.14 -19.02
CA PRO A 92 -6.33 -3.43 -19.52
C PRO A 92 -5.25 -4.52 -19.49
N TYR A 93 -3.98 -4.12 -19.39
CA TYR A 93 -2.84 -5.03 -19.31
C TYR A 93 -2.71 -5.72 -17.95
N THR A 94 -3.15 -5.12 -16.83
CA THR A 94 -3.05 -5.80 -15.53
C THR A 94 -4.02 -6.96 -15.44
N SER A 95 -5.28 -6.78 -15.87
CA SER A 95 -6.24 -7.88 -15.97
C SER A 95 -5.77 -8.97 -16.94
N VAL A 96 -5.21 -8.61 -18.09
CA VAL A 96 -4.63 -9.56 -19.05
C VAL A 96 -3.42 -10.33 -18.47
N ILE A 97 -2.54 -9.69 -17.71
CA ILE A 97 -1.40 -10.36 -17.03
C ILE A 97 -1.91 -11.33 -15.96
N HIS A 98 -2.88 -10.91 -15.15
CA HIS A 98 -3.50 -11.76 -14.14
C HIS A 98 -4.24 -12.94 -14.78
N MET A 99 -4.94 -12.74 -15.90
CA MET A 99 -5.57 -13.81 -16.68
C MET A 99 -4.53 -14.77 -17.26
N THR A 100 -3.51 -14.27 -17.95
CA THR A 100 -2.46 -15.10 -18.57
C THR A 100 -1.73 -15.94 -17.52
N ARG A 101 -1.44 -15.38 -16.34
CA ARG A 101 -0.83 -16.11 -15.23
C ARG A 101 -1.79 -17.13 -14.62
N ALA A 102 -3.07 -16.80 -14.44
CA ALA A 102 -4.07 -17.71 -13.91
C ALA A 102 -4.36 -18.89 -14.86
N ILE A 103 -4.37 -18.65 -16.18
CA ILE A 103 -4.45 -19.67 -17.24
C ILE A 103 -3.24 -20.61 -17.14
N LYS A 104 -2.02 -20.07 -17.07
CA LYS A 104 -0.79 -20.87 -16.92
C LYS A 104 -0.78 -21.72 -15.64
N LEU A 105 -1.40 -21.25 -14.57
CA LEU A 105 -1.50 -21.94 -13.28
C LEU A 105 -2.76 -22.84 -13.17
N GLY A 106 -3.59 -22.94 -14.21
CA GLY A 106 -4.82 -23.73 -14.19
C GLY A 106 -5.87 -23.29 -13.18
N ASN A 107 -5.80 -22.04 -12.68
CA ASN A 107 -6.66 -21.55 -11.60
C ASN A 107 -7.97 -20.95 -12.15
N THR A 108 -8.88 -21.83 -12.54
CA THR A 108 -10.14 -21.52 -13.24
C THR A 108 -11.07 -20.56 -12.49
N SER A 109 -11.09 -20.59 -11.16
CA SER A 109 -11.88 -19.70 -10.30
C SER A 109 -11.42 -18.25 -10.40
N ASN A 110 -10.10 -18.02 -10.38
CA ASN A 110 -9.52 -16.68 -10.51
C ASN A 110 -9.71 -16.12 -11.93
N ILE A 111 -9.62 -16.96 -12.96
CA ILE A 111 -9.87 -16.57 -14.37
C ILE A 111 -11.27 -15.97 -14.53
N ARG A 112 -12.31 -16.65 -14.02
CA ARG A 112 -13.70 -16.18 -14.10
C ARG A 112 -13.89 -14.84 -13.38
N LYS A 113 -13.26 -14.67 -12.21
CA LYS A 113 -13.34 -13.43 -11.43
C LYS A 113 -12.69 -12.25 -12.15
N ILE A 114 -11.53 -12.45 -12.80
CA ILE A 114 -10.84 -11.40 -13.55
C ILE A 114 -11.58 -11.04 -14.85
N ALA A 115 -12.16 -12.03 -15.52
CA ALA A 115 -12.97 -11.81 -16.73
C ALA A 115 -14.19 -10.93 -16.45
N GLN A 116 -14.90 -11.19 -15.34
CA GLN A 116 -16.07 -10.41 -14.91
C GLN A 116 -15.72 -8.94 -14.60
N ILE A 117 -14.58 -8.69 -13.97
CA ILE A 117 -14.10 -7.33 -13.69
C ILE A 117 -13.80 -6.60 -15.01
N SER A 118 -13.19 -7.28 -15.98
CA SER A 118 -12.81 -6.71 -17.28
C SER A 118 -14.02 -6.35 -18.15
N SER A 119 -15.07 -7.15 -18.13
CA SER A 119 -16.33 -6.87 -18.85
C SER A 119 -17.06 -5.63 -18.32
N VAL A 120 -16.95 -5.31 -17.03
CA VAL A 120 -17.58 -4.13 -16.43
C VAL A 120 -16.89 -2.83 -16.88
N PHE A 121 -15.59 -2.86 -17.17
CA PHE A 121 -14.85 -1.68 -17.67
C PHE A 121 -15.14 -1.38 -19.14
N LEU A 122 -15.38 -2.39 -19.97
CA LEU A 122 -15.71 -2.18 -21.38
C LEU A 122 -17.12 -1.61 -21.61
N LEU A 123 -18.06 -1.88 -20.70
CA LEU A 123 -19.45 -1.43 -20.80
C LEU A 123 -19.68 0.02 -20.32
N LYS A 124 -18.68 0.69 -19.73
CA LYS A 124 -18.79 2.08 -19.26
C LYS A 124 -18.27 3.13 -20.26
N CYS A 125 -17.78 2.71 -21.42
CA CYS A 125 -17.27 3.58 -22.48
C CYS A 125 -18.21 3.72 -23.69
N SER A 126 -19.49 3.40 -23.56
CA SER A 126 -20.51 3.52 -24.62
C SER A 126 -21.52 4.61 -24.32
#